data_AF-D0RQ49-F1
#
_entry.id   AF-D0RQ49-F1
#
_cell.length_a   1.000
_cell.length_b   1.000
_cell.length_c   1.000
_cell.angle_alpha   90.00
_cell.angle_beta   90.00
_cell.angle_gamma   90.00
#
_symmetry.space_group_name_H-M   'P 1'
#
loop_
_entity.id
_entity.type
_entity.pdbx_description
1 polymer ?
#
loop_
_entity_poly.entity_id
_entity_poly.type
_entity_poly.pdbx_seq_one_letter_code
_entity_poly.pdbx_strand_id
1 'polypeptide(L)'
;MISLLKLSKRILILSIFVSSSSLVLSEPKDIWKQSQEITIKENQNKKIENSENNLNKDLPQTTFDKEKLNLSVNEISQSEEINDQELIFGLYEPKDTKINLNFWSDVDNNLYSRVFETLLNKEKNSLVAVSEKVLFSKSNINVFEDKGERHLRFIAEWLINNQKMKLIDQVIDQNKIINKNAKLLKFLFTHYLSLGQIDKACSYTKLMTVDVQSIDLEKYKIFCLINNKKIKQAQSQLELTRETSSLDNFFVGKINFLTGISDQKSDINFDNVFYTHLTLITNDSLELKYNNFSKSKELRNYFFKSNLANKLLDDAMKDTSPDKKKELNDLVIFLERSVNEDLYPYEKILDIYKKYNFSFNQLFQVEDAVKNLRRPESHAILYQAMLLAQKPDIKLKILNNFKDKLTVNGLEKIAEPVYYLELEGIYSTNPDLIDQKIVEKIKNFKISEENKDKSFNNSYFFSSEIKKLLDKKLTKKDKKKILNLLGDFDKKIKEKSYKLTNKDIALINILNVQKIDLPKSMSDVIYNKEIYIPNEIFNSIEKKLNDEAILKTLLFIADLDQTKNNYTRDILAIIKIFDNIKLDSLKTTFINSEFSL
;
A
#
# COMPACT_ATOMS: atom_id res chain seq x y z
N MET A 1 -64.87 29.53 31.91
CA MET A 1 -63.97 29.94 33.01
C MET A 1 -64.22 29.10 34.29
N ILE A 2 -64.37 27.77 34.19
CA ILE A 2 -64.61 26.85 35.34
C ILE A 2 -63.73 25.56 35.22
N SER A 3 -62.61 25.62 34.50
CA SER A 3 -61.68 24.47 34.36
C SER A 3 -60.30 24.69 34.99
N LEU A 4 -60.01 25.86 35.57
CA LEU A 4 -58.73 26.14 36.24
C LEU A 4 -58.77 25.89 37.76
N LEU A 5 -59.95 25.70 38.36
CA LEU A 5 -60.09 25.53 39.81
C LEU A 5 -59.92 24.08 40.32
N LYS A 6 -59.85 23.08 39.42
CA LYS A 6 -59.66 21.67 39.79
C LYS A 6 -58.20 21.20 39.76
N LEU A 7 -57.28 22.00 39.20
CA LEU A 7 -55.85 21.68 39.21
C LEU A 7 -55.14 22.15 40.50
N SER A 8 -55.67 23.19 41.17
CA SER A 8 -55.08 23.72 42.41
C SER A 8 -55.31 22.85 43.66
N LYS A 9 -56.30 21.95 43.65
CA LYS A 9 -56.58 21.04 44.79
C LYS A 9 -55.76 19.73 44.75
N ARG A 10 -55.12 19.37 43.63
CA ARG A 10 -54.16 18.24 43.58
C ARG A 10 -52.71 18.66 43.84
N ILE A 11 -52.40 19.95 43.78
CA ILE A 11 -51.07 20.48 44.10
C ILE A 11 -50.88 20.66 45.62
N LEU A 12 -51.98 20.77 46.39
CA LEU A 12 -51.92 20.97 47.84
C LEU A 12 -51.65 19.68 48.66
N ILE A 13 -51.63 18.50 48.03
CA ILE A 13 -51.35 17.22 48.72
C ILE A 13 -49.88 16.80 48.55
N LEU A 14 -49.11 17.45 47.67
CA LEU A 14 -47.67 17.21 47.53
C LEU A 14 -46.81 18.12 48.44
N SER A 15 -47.42 19.05 49.17
CA SER A 15 -46.73 20.03 50.03
C SER A 15 -46.60 19.62 51.51
N ILE A 16 -46.90 18.36 51.88
CA ILE A 16 -46.79 17.86 53.27
C ILE A 16 -45.84 16.65 53.38
N PHE A 17 -44.77 16.62 52.59
CA PHE A 17 -43.64 15.68 52.82
C PHE A 17 -42.28 16.39 52.99
N VAL A 18 -42.28 17.71 53.16
CA VAL A 18 -41.08 18.47 53.53
C VAL A 18 -41.14 18.77 55.02
N SER A 19 -40.74 17.81 55.85
CA SER A 19 -40.23 18.07 57.21
C SER A 19 -39.53 16.81 57.71
N SER A 20 -38.28 16.98 58.18
CA SER A 20 -37.40 16.01 58.85
C SER A 20 -36.63 15.01 57.97
N SER A 21 -35.54 15.49 57.35
CA SER A 21 -34.22 14.90 57.64
C SER A 21 -33.14 15.98 57.51
N SER A 22 -32.24 15.97 58.49
CA SER A 22 -31.18 16.93 58.75
C SER A 22 -30.17 17.05 57.61
N LEU A 23 -29.77 18.30 57.37
CA LEU A 23 -28.66 18.75 56.54
C LEU A 23 -27.35 17.98 56.84
N VAL A 24 -26.71 17.43 55.81
CA VAL A 24 -25.26 17.50 55.60
C VAL A 24 -25.02 17.67 54.09
N LEU A 25 -24.97 18.92 53.64
CA LEU A 25 -24.39 19.28 52.35
C LEU A 25 -22.86 19.29 52.56
N SER A 26 -22.14 18.38 51.91
CA SER A 26 -20.69 18.54 51.79
C SER A 26 -20.41 19.41 50.56
N GLU A 27 -19.95 20.63 50.79
CA GLU A 27 -19.43 21.48 49.73
C GLU A 27 -18.15 20.84 49.15
N PRO A 28 -17.95 20.87 47.82
CA PRO A 28 -16.68 20.46 47.24
C PRO A 28 -15.59 21.41 47.72
N LYS A 29 -14.59 20.86 48.43
CA LYS A 29 -13.39 21.63 48.81
C LYS A 29 -12.62 22.02 47.55
N ASP A 30 -12.66 23.30 47.22
CA ASP A 30 -11.76 23.96 46.28
C ASP A 30 -10.34 24.01 46.91
N ILE A 31 -9.40 23.29 46.30
CA ILE A 31 -8.00 23.17 46.75
C ILE A 31 -7.07 24.20 46.10
N TRP A 32 -7.62 25.20 45.38
CA TRP A 32 -6.82 26.19 44.63
C TRP A 32 -6.98 27.63 45.11
N LYS A 33 -7.17 27.87 46.41
CA LYS A 33 -7.08 29.22 46.99
C LYS A 33 -6.18 29.28 48.23
N GLN A 34 -4.86 29.40 48.00
CA GLN A 34 -3.99 30.31 48.76
C GLN A 34 -2.55 30.33 48.20
N SER A 35 -2.25 31.32 47.37
CA SER A 35 -0.98 32.05 47.44
C SER A 35 -1.18 33.41 46.76
N GLN A 36 -1.05 34.47 47.55
CA GLN A 36 -1.24 35.86 47.16
C GLN A 36 -0.10 36.33 46.24
N GLU A 37 -0.43 37.20 45.28
CA GLU A 37 0.50 37.94 44.44
C GLU A 37 1.50 38.75 45.26
N ILE A 38 2.78 38.66 44.89
CA ILE A 38 3.78 39.71 45.15
C ILE A 38 4.26 40.18 43.79
N THR A 39 3.89 41.42 43.44
CA THR A 39 4.47 42.19 42.33
C THR A 39 5.82 42.78 42.79
N ILE A 40 6.80 42.92 41.89
CA ILE A 40 7.59 44.16 41.62
C ILE A 40 8.77 43.92 40.65
N LYS A 41 8.66 44.61 39.49
CA LYS A 41 9.62 45.38 38.67
C LYS A 41 10.97 44.82 38.17
N GLU A 42 11.17 45.04 36.87
CA GLU A 42 12.43 45.05 36.11
C GLU A 42 13.48 46.03 36.67
N ASN A 43 14.76 45.61 36.65
CA ASN A 43 15.89 46.45 36.23
C ASN A 43 17.21 45.66 36.04
N GLN A 44 17.75 45.74 34.82
CA GLN A 44 19.15 45.93 34.41
C GLN A 44 20.37 45.35 35.20
N ASN A 45 21.18 44.57 34.47
CA ASN A 45 22.66 44.53 34.42
C ASN A 45 23.53 44.40 35.71
N LYS A 46 24.25 43.26 35.87
CA LYS A 46 25.74 43.12 35.78
C LYS A 46 26.29 41.82 36.41
N LYS A 47 27.18 41.16 35.63
CA LYS A 47 28.42 40.41 35.93
C LYS A 47 28.72 39.84 37.34
N ILE A 48 29.07 38.53 37.32
CA ILE A 48 30.25 37.83 37.89
C ILE A 48 30.49 37.94 39.40
N GLU A 49 30.52 36.82 40.15
CA GLU A 49 31.77 36.17 40.64
C GLU A 49 31.52 34.86 41.41
N ASN A 50 32.46 33.92 41.26
CA ASN A 50 32.59 32.66 41.99
C ASN A 50 32.92 32.88 43.47
N SER A 51 32.40 32.04 44.35
CA SER A 51 33.09 31.70 45.61
C SER A 51 32.61 30.35 46.16
N GLU A 52 33.51 29.38 46.13
CA GLU A 52 33.46 28.19 46.97
C GLU A 52 33.56 28.60 48.45
N ASN A 53 32.75 28.00 49.32
CA ASN A 53 33.26 27.21 50.46
C ASN A 53 32.14 26.73 51.40
N ASN A 54 32.08 25.40 51.52
CA ASN A 54 32.04 24.62 52.75
C ASN A 54 31.19 25.12 53.94
N LEU A 55 30.09 24.39 54.20
CA LEU A 55 29.60 24.11 55.55
C LEU A 55 28.95 22.73 55.59
N ASN A 56 29.73 21.72 55.98
CA ASN A 56 29.23 20.43 56.47
C ASN A 56 28.77 20.59 57.92
N LYS A 57 27.57 20.09 58.26
CA LYS A 57 27.23 19.69 59.63
C LYS A 57 26.18 18.56 59.64
N ASP A 58 26.65 17.40 60.07
CA ASP A 58 26.00 16.35 60.88
C ASP A 58 24.66 15.73 60.42
N LEU A 59 24.75 14.60 59.69
CA LEU A 59 23.84 13.47 59.86
C LEU A 59 24.65 12.15 60.02
N PRO A 60 24.20 11.17 60.82
CA PRO A 60 24.95 9.93 61.07
C PRO A 60 25.00 9.02 59.84
N GLN A 61 26.17 8.40 59.61
CA GLN A 61 26.40 7.43 58.53
C GLN A 61 25.47 6.22 58.66
N THR A 62 24.82 5.85 57.55
CA THR A 62 24.11 4.57 57.42
C THR A 62 24.98 3.60 56.60
N THR A 63 24.70 2.31 56.69
CA THR A 63 25.50 1.19 56.14
C THR A 63 25.66 1.16 54.62
N PHE A 64 25.30 2.22 53.90
CA PHE A 64 25.58 2.43 52.48
C PHE A 64 26.86 3.23 52.19
N ASP A 65 27.56 3.74 53.22
CA ASP A 65 28.73 4.63 53.04
C ASP A 65 30.08 3.90 52.78
N LYS A 66 30.05 2.64 52.32
CA LYS A 66 31.27 1.89 51.98
C LYS A 66 31.17 1.22 50.63
N GLU A 67 31.00 2.01 49.58
CA GLU A 67 31.55 1.73 48.24
C GLU A 67 31.42 3.01 47.41
N LYS A 68 32.52 3.77 47.31
CA LYS A 68 32.60 4.89 46.38
C LYS A 68 32.71 4.32 44.97
N LEU A 69 31.56 4.01 44.37
CA LEU A 69 31.44 3.69 42.95
C LEU A 69 32.02 4.86 42.16
N ASN A 70 33.17 4.63 41.51
CA ASN A 70 33.85 5.62 40.70
C ASN A 70 33.09 5.76 39.37
N LEU A 71 31.96 6.49 39.40
CA LEU A 71 31.23 6.92 38.22
C LEU A 71 31.95 8.14 37.62
N SER A 72 33.16 7.94 37.13
CA SER A 72 33.73 8.85 36.14
C SER A 72 33.03 8.57 34.81
N VAL A 73 31.80 9.09 34.69
CA VAL A 73 31.27 9.42 33.37
C VAL A 73 32.15 10.56 32.90
N ASN A 74 32.93 10.33 31.83
CA ASN A 74 33.59 11.42 31.11
C ASN A 74 32.55 12.52 30.93
N GLU A 75 32.80 13.71 31.47
CA GLU A 75 31.99 14.89 31.20
C GLU A 75 31.90 15.04 29.68
N ILE A 76 30.78 14.60 29.12
CA ILE A 76 30.37 15.06 27.81
C ILE A 76 30.06 16.52 28.04
N SER A 77 30.90 17.39 27.51
CA SER A 77 30.60 18.81 27.41
C SER A 77 29.29 18.95 26.65
N GLN A 78 28.17 19.02 27.36
CA GLN A 78 26.91 19.56 26.84
C GLN A 78 27.09 21.07 26.69
N SER A 79 27.97 21.46 25.77
CA SER A 79 28.08 22.81 25.26
C SER A 79 27.37 22.83 23.91
N GLU A 80 26.06 22.85 23.97
CA GLU A 80 25.09 23.39 23.01
C GLU A 80 23.72 23.16 23.66
N GLU A 81 22.92 24.21 23.79
CA GLU A 81 21.51 24.06 24.17
C GLU A 81 20.90 23.00 23.26
N ILE A 82 20.44 21.87 23.82
CA ILE A 82 19.59 20.95 23.09
C ILE A 82 18.30 21.73 22.83
N ASN A 83 18.17 22.25 21.61
CA ASN A 83 16.92 22.83 21.18
C ASN A 83 15.92 21.66 21.12
N ASP A 84 15.02 21.57 22.10
CA ASP A 84 13.95 20.56 22.23
C ASP A 84 12.91 20.59 21.07
N GLN A 85 13.29 21.11 19.91
CA GLN A 85 12.44 21.44 18.78
C GLN A 85 12.87 20.73 17.50
N GLU A 86 13.61 19.62 17.53
CA GLU A 86 13.83 18.82 16.31
C GLU A 86 12.75 17.75 16.17
N LEU A 87 11.99 17.81 15.06
CA LEU A 87 10.98 16.82 14.73
C LEU A 87 11.50 15.95 13.61
N ILE A 88 12.00 14.76 13.97
CA ILE A 88 12.58 13.83 13.00
C ILE A 88 11.49 12.93 12.41
N PHE A 89 11.43 12.86 11.09
CA PHE A 89 10.58 11.94 10.34
C PHE A 89 11.40 11.09 9.38
N GLY A 90 11.14 9.78 9.35
CA GLY A 90 11.71 8.85 8.39
C GLY A 90 11.87 7.43 8.93
N LEU A 91 12.39 6.54 8.10
CA LEU A 91 12.68 5.13 8.42
C LEU A 91 14.17 4.81 8.34
N TYR A 92 14.84 5.35 7.32
CA TYR A 92 16.22 5.02 7.00
C TYR A 92 17.18 6.00 7.69
N GLU A 93 18.26 5.47 8.28
CA GLU A 93 19.25 6.30 8.94
C GLU A 93 20.05 7.14 7.93
N PRO A 94 20.37 8.42 8.23
CA PRO A 94 21.15 9.30 7.37
C PRO A 94 22.49 8.68 6.95
N LYS A 95 23.13 7.91 7.84
CA LYS A 95 24.39 7.20 7.56
C LYS A 95 24.26 6.14 6.45
N ASP A 96 23.10 5.52 6.32
CA ASP A 96 22.86 4.41 5.38
C ASP A 96 22.47 4.93 4.00
N THR A 97 21.70 6.04 3.96
CA THR A 97 21.28 6.68 2.71
C THR A 97 22.24 7.77 2.24
N LYS A 98 23.09 8.27 3.15
CA LYS A 98 23.95 9.46 2.99
C LYS A 98 23.18 10.74 2.68
N ILE A 99 21.90 10.78 3.04
CA ILE A 99 21.04 11.96 2.96
C ILE A 99 21.08 12.64 4.33
N ASN A 100 21.33 13.95 4.38
CA ASN A 100 21.47 14.71 5.62
C ASN A 100 20.12 14.87 6.34
N LEU A 101 20.13 14.97 7.67
CA LEU A 101 18.96 15.35 8.47
C LEU A 101 18.31 16.66 7.98
N ASN A 102 19.12 17.63 7.54
CA ASN A 102 18.63 18.92 7.04
C ASN A 102 18.33 18.94 5.53
N PHE A 103 18.14 17.77 4.89
CA PHE A 103 17.92 17.66 3.44
C PHE A 103 16.86 18.60 2.86
N TRP A 104 15.84 18.95 3.66
CA TRP A 104 14.73 19.80 3.22
C TRP A 104 14.91 21.30 3.51
N SER A 105 15.95 21.73 4.23
CA SER A 105 16.07 23.12 4.72
C SER A 105 16.18 24.16 3.61
N ASP A 106 16.94 23.85 2.56
CA ASP A 106 17.30 24.81 1.49
C ASP A 106 16.67 24.42 0.14
N VAL A 107 15.62 23.59 0.16
CA VAL A 107 14.93 23.16 -1.05
C VAL A 107 13.98 24.27 -1.52
N ASP A 108 14.21 24.75 -2.74
CA ASP A 108 13.31 25.69 -3.41
C ASP A 108 11.87 25.14 -3.50
N ASN A 109 10.88 25.96 -3.10
CA ASN A 109 9.48 25.53 -3.01
C ASN A 109 8.87 25.18 -4.39
N ASN A 110 9.35 25.78 -5.49
CA ASN A 110 8.90 25.43 -6.84
C ASN A 110 9.46 24.06 -7.27
N LEU A 111 10.75 23.80 -7.02
CA LEU A 111 11.34 22.48 -7.23
C LEU A 111 10.63 21.41 -6.38
N TYR A 112 10.40 21.69 -5.10
CA TYR A 112 9.67 20.80 -4.20
C TYR A 112 8.30 20.42 -4.76
N SER A 113 7.51 21.42 -5.17
CA SER A 113 6.17 21.23 -5.72
C SER A 113 6.20 20.39 -7.01
N ARG A 114 7.12 20.69 -7.93
CA ARG A 114 7.30 19.94 -9.18
C ARG A 114 7.68 18.48 -8.95
N VAL A 115 8.57 18.21 -7.98
CA VAL A 115 8.93 16.83 -7.60
C VAL A 115 7.72 16.11 -7.03
N PHE A 116 7.01 16.73 -6.09
CA PHE A 116 5.81 16.15 -5.50
C PHE A 116 4.77 15.78 -6.57
N GLU A 117 4.39 16.72 -7.44
CA GLU A 117 3.46 16.45 -8.53
C GLU A 117 3.94 15.30 -9.43
N THR A 118 5.24 15.25 -9.74
CA THR A 118 5.81 14.16 -10.54
C THR A 118 5.70 12.81 -9.82
N LEU A 119 6.01 12.75 -8.53
CA LEU A 119 5.99 11.52 -7.73
C LEU A 119 4.57 10.99 -7.48
N LEU A 120 3.55 11.85 -7.48
CA LEU A 120 2.15 11.41 -7.39
C LEU A 120 1.59 10.89 -8.71
N ASN A 121 2.07 11.40 -9.85
CA ASN A 121 1.47 11.16 -11.17
C ASN A 121 2.25 10.16 -12.04
N LYS A 122 3.43 9.70 -11.62
CA LYS A 122 4.29 8.79 -12.39
C LYS A 122 4.57 7.50 -11.61
N GLU A 123 4.21 6.37 -12.20
CA GLU A 123 4.29 5.04 -11.57
C GLU A 123 5.51 4.22 -12.02
N LYS A 124 6.66 4.87 -12.27
CA LYS A 124 7.87 4.15 -12.69
C LYS A 124 8.53 3.45 -11.50
N ASN A 125 8.77 2.15 -11.63
CA ASN A 125 9.39 1.32 -10.57
C ASN A 125 10.67 1.94 -9.98
N SER A 126 11.58 2.44 -10.83
CA SER A 126 12.83 3.06 -10.38
C SER A 126 12.64 4.40 -9.70
N LEU A 127 11.71 5.23 -10.19
CA LEU A 127 11.32 6.47 -9.55
C LEU A 127 10.77 6.19 -8.15
N VAL A 128 9.81 5.28 -8.04
CA VAL A 128 9.17 4.90 -6.77
C VAL A 128 10.18 4.34 -5.78
N ALA A 129 11.09 3.47 -6.23
CA ALA A 129 12.09 2.86 -5.35
C ALA A 129 13.12 3.86 -4.83
N VAL A 130 13.61 4.76 -5.70
CA VAL A 130 14.58 5.79 -5.31
C VAL A 130 13.90 6.87 -4.47
N SER A 131 12.70 7.32 -4.85
CA SER A 131 11.95 8.30 -4.07
C SER A 131 11.63 7.77 -2.68
N GLU A 132 11.28 6.49 -2.53
CA GLU A 132 11.09 5.89 -1.21
C GLU A 132 12.32 6.08 -0.30
N LYS A 133 13.53 5.82 -0.82
CA LYS A 133 14.77 6.02 -0.04
C LYS A 133 14.99 7.49 0.32
N VAL A 134 14.69 8.41 -0.60
CA VAL A 134 14.84 9.85 -0.36
C VAL A 134 13.84 10.33 0.68
N LEU A 135 12.55 10.07 0.45
CA LEU A 135 11.44 10.56 1.27
C LEU A 135 11.42 10.00 2.69
N PHE A 136 11.85 8.75 2.86
CA PHE A 136 11.88 8.09 4.16
C PHE A 136 13.30 8.02 4.74
N SER A 137 14.26 8.80 4.24
CA SER A 137 15.48 9.09 5.01
C SER A 137 15.11 9.99 6.17
N LYS A 138 15.60 9.67 7.38
CA LYS A 138 15.33 10.48 8.57
C LYS A 138 15.80 11.91 8.33
N SER A 139 14.88 12.84 8.47
CA SER A 139 15.10 14.26 8.24
C SER A 139 14.34 15.10 9.27
N ASN A 140 14.86 16.28 9.58
CA ASN A 140 14.19 17.24 10.42
C ASN A 140 13.11 17.95 9.60
N ILE A 141 11.84 17.70 9.92
CA ILE A 141 10.71 18.30 9.21
C ILE A 141 10.25 19.62 9.86
N ASN A 142 10.85 20.06 10.97
CA ASN A 142 10.62 21.41 11.50
C ASN A 142 11.30 22.50 10.68
N VAL A 143 12.12 22.15 9.67
CA VAL A 143 12.68 23.11 8.72
C VAL A 143 11.63 23.75 7.82
N PHE A 144 10.46 23.12 7.68
CA PHE A 144 9.34 23.71 6.94
C PHE A 144 8.60 24.74 7.79
N GLU A 145 8.14 25.84 7.16
CA GLU A 145 7.38 26.91 7.83
C GLU A 145 6.13 26.40 8.57
N ASP A 146 5.48 25.36 8.03
CA ASP A 146 4.28 24.72 8.59
C ASP A 146 4.61 23.55 9.52
N LYS A 147 5.85 23.46 10.00
CA LYS A 147 6.37 22.35 10.83
C LYS A 147 6.17 20.97 10.18
N GLY A 148 6.18 20.93 8.85
CA GLY A 148 6.13 19.70 8.06
C GLY A 148 4.72 19.20 7.75
N GLU A 149 3.66 19.97 8.01
CA GLU A 149 2.27 19.53 7.77
C GLU A 149 2.01 19.19 6.29
N ARG A 150 2.38 20.09 5.35
CA ARG A 150 2.29 19.80 3.91
C ARG A 150 3.14 18.60 3.51
N HIS A 151 4.32 18.46 4.10
CA HIS A 151 5.22 17.34 3.81
C HIS A 151 4.61 16.00 4.22
N LEU A 152 4.10 15.90 5.45
CA LEU A 152 3.42 14.70 5.95
C LEU A 152 2.16 14.37 5.14
N ARG A 153 1.43 15.39 4.67
CA ARG A 153 0.27 15.21 3.79
C ARG A 153 0.68 14.56 2.47
N PHE A 154 1.74 15.05 1.84
CA PHE A 154 2.32 14.43 0.66
C PHE A 154 2.72 12.98 0.93
N ILE A 155 3.49 12.73 2.00
CA ILE A 155 3.96 11.39 2.32
C ILE A 155 2.78 10.42 2.45
N ALA A 156 1.70 10.84 3.12
CA ALA A 156 0.49 10.05 3.20
C ALA A 156 -0.13 9.76 1.82
N GLU A 157 -0.21 10.75 0.93
CA GLU A 157 -0.72 10.54 -0.44
C GLU A 157 0.16 9.62 -1.27
N TRP A 158 1.48 9.79 -1.19
CA TRP A 158 2.43 8.91 -1.85
C TRP A 158 2.31 7.48 -1.35
N LEU A 159 2.18 7.26 -0.04
CA LEU A 159 1.95 5.95 0.58
C LEU A 159 0.64 5.30 0.09
N ILE A 160 -0.45 6.07 0.04
CA ILE A 160 -1.77 5.61 -0.42
C ILE A 160 -1.70 5.21 -1.90
N ASN A 161 -1.11 6.03 -2.76
CA ASN A 161 -1.04 5.77 -4.20
C ASN A 161 -0.20 4.52 -4.50
N ASN A 162 0.93 4.35 -3.81
CA ASN A 162 1.82 3.22 -4.04
C ASN A 162 1.37 1.92 -3.35
N GLN A 163 0.38 1.97 -2.44
CA GLN A 163 -0.23 0.83 -1.74
C GLN A 163 0.78 -0.17 -1.12
N LYS A 164 1.97 0.30 -0.73
CA LYS A 164 3.01 -0.53 -0.10
C LYS A 164 2.69 -0.76 1.37
N MET A 165 1.72 -1.64 1.67
CA MET A 165 1.19 -1.83 3.04
C MET A 165 2.26 -2.14 4.09
N LYS A 166 3.28 -2.94 3.75
CA LYS A 166 4.41 -3.22 4.66
C LYS A 166 5.19 -1.95 5.04
N LEU A 167 5.43 -1.07 4.06
CA LEU A 167 6.09 0.21 4.28
C LEU A 167 5.21 1.11 5.15
N ILE A 168 3.90 1.19 4.88
CA ILE A 168 2.96 1.98 5.68
C ILE A 168 2.97 1.54 7.14
N ASP A 169 2.92 0.23 7.40
CA ASP A 169 2.98 -0.33 8.75
C ASP A 169 4.27 0.09 9.47
N GLN A 170 5.43 0.05 8.79
CA GLN A 170 6.71 0.53 9.34
C GLN A 170 6.71 2.03 9.62
N VAL A 171 6.20 2.85 8.70
CA VAL A 171 6.13 4.32 8.86
C VAL A 171 5.29 4.67 10.06
N ILE A 172 4.11 4.06 10.22
CA ILE A 172 3.19 4.33 11.32
C ILE A 172 3.77 3.95 12.68
N ASP A 173 4.47 2.81 12.75
CA ASP A 173 5.09 2.32 13.97
C ASP A 173 6.22 3.24 14.46
N GLN A 174 7.06 3.69 13.53
CA GLN A 174 8.24 4.51 13.86
C GLN A 174 7.95 6.02 13.91
N ASN A 175 6.92 6.51 13.22
CA ASN A 175 6.66 7.94 13.03
C ASN A 175 5.24 8.30 13.46
N LYS A 176 4.98 8.37 14.76
CA LYS A 176 3.64 8.66 15.31
C LYS A 176 2.98 9.94 14.77
N ILE A 177 3.77 10.92 14.33
CA ILE A 177 3.24 12.18 13.79
C ILE A 177 2.40 11.98 12.52
N ILE A 178 2.70 10.96 11.70
CA ILE A 178 1.92 10.68 10.49
C ILE A 178 0.47 10.28 10.81
N ASN A 179 0.21 9.83 12.05
CA ASN A 179 -1.11 9.43 12.51
C ASN A 179 -2.07 10.61 12.66
N LYS A 180 -1.58 11.85 12.55
CA LYS A 180 -2.43 13.05 12.43
C LYS A 180 -3.14 13.13 11.07
N ASN A 181 -2.69 12.36 10.07
CA ASN A 181 -3.26 12.39 8.74
C ASN A 181 -4.55 11.56 8.64
N ALA A 182 -5.70 12.24 8.65
CA ALA A 182 -7.01 11.59 8.58
C ALA A 182 -7.20 10.74 7.31
N LYS A 183 -6.68 11.20 6.16
CA LYS A 183 -6.82 10.50 4.86
C LYS A 183 -6.11 9.14 4.89
N LEU A 184 -4.91 9.08 5.48
CA LEU A 184 -4.16 7.84 5.67
C LEU A 184 -4.89 6.86 6.60
N LEU A 185 -5.38 7.33 7.74
CA LEU A 185 -6.12 6.47 8.68
C LEU A 185 -7.41 5.93 8.06
N LYS A 186 -8.17 6.75 7.31
CA LYS A 186 -9.36 6.29 6.59
C LYS A 186 -9.04 5.23 5.56
N PHE A 187 -7.97 5.47 4.78
CA PHE A 187 -7.50 4.50 3.79
C PHE A 187 -7.16 3.16 4.44
N LEU A 188 -6.38 3.17 5.54
CA LEU A 188 -5.99 1.94 6.25
C LEU A 188 -7.18 1.20 6.83
N PHE A 189 -8.08 1.92 7.51
CA PHE A 189 -9.31 1.33 8.03
C PHE A 189 -10.10 0.64 6.90
N THR A 190 -10.37 1.37 5.81
CA THR A 190 -11.16 0.87 4.67
C THR A 190 -10.48 -0.30 3.98
N HIS A 191 -9.16 -0.22 3.80
CA HIS A 191 -8.36 -1.27 3.18
C HIS A 191 -8.46 -2.57 3.97
N TYR A 192 -8.16 -2.55 5.27
CA TYR A 192 -8.20 -3.76 6.09
C TYR A 192 -9.62 -4.27 6.32
N LEU A 193 -10.61 -3.37 6.41
CA LEU A 193 -12.01 -3.78 6.44
C LEU A 193 -12.40 -4.51 5.14
N SER A 194 -11.95 -4.03 3.98
CA SER A 194 -12.17 -4.69 2.68
C SER A 194 -11.53 -6.07 2.59
N LEU A 195 -10.54 -6.37 3.43
CA LEU A 195 -9.91 -7.67 3.53
C LEU A 195 -10.60 -8.60 4.55
N GLY A 196 -11.70 -8.15 5.18
CA GLY A 196 -12.34 -8.86 6.29
C GLY A 196 -11.54 -8.82 7.59
N GLN A 197 -10.47 -8.02 7.66
CA GLN A 197 -9.58 -7.92 8.83
C GLN A 197 -10.06 -6.82 9.77
N ILE A 198 -11.24 -7.03 10.38
CA ILE A 198 -11.93 -6.02 11.20
C ILE A 198 -11.06 -5.54 12.37
N ASP A 199 -10.40 -6.46 13.08
CA ASP A 199 -9.56 -6.11 14.23
C ASP A 199 -8.36 -5.25 13.83
N LYS A 200 -7.74 -5.54 12.68
CA LYS A 200 -6.64 -4.73 12.13
C LYS A 200 -7.15 -3.37 11.63
N ALA A 201 -8.32 -3.30 11.01
CA ALA A 201 -8.93 -2.01 10.68
C ALA A 201 -9.13 -1.16 11.96
N CYS A 202 -9.68 -1.78 13.01
CA CYS A 202 -9.92 -1.13 14.30
C CYS A 202 -8.67 -0.81 15.12
N SER A 203 -7.48 -1.33 14.79
CA SER A 203 -6.25 -0.88 15.44
C SER A 203 -5.86 0.53 15.02
N TYR A 204 -6.14 0.94 13.78
CA TYR A 204 -5.76 2.28 13.29
C TYR A 204 -6.65 3.39 13.85
N THR A 205 -7.90 3.11 14.22
CA THR A 205 -8.76 4.12 14.89
C THR A 205 -8.24 4.48 16.28
N LYS A 206 -7.42 3.61 16.91
CA LYS A 206 -6.77 3.89 18.20
C LYS A 206 -5.60 4.87 18.08
N LEU A 207 -5.08 5.05 16.86
CA LEU A 207 -3.98 5.97 16.58
C LEU A 207 -4.44 7.42 16.40
N MET A 208 -5.75 7.65 16.32
CA MET A 208 -6.33 8.98 16.24
C MET A 208 -5.91 9.81 17.46
N THR A 209 -5.24 10.93 17.20
CA THR A 209 -4.96 11.95 18.21
C THR A 209 -6.13 12.92 18.32
N VAL A 210 -6.20 13.70 19.39
CA VAL A 210 -7.24 14.72 19.63
C VAL A 210 -7.30 15.74 18.47
N ASP A 211 -6.17 16.01 17.82
CA ASP A 211 -6.07 16.95 16.70
C ASP A 211 -6.71 16.44 15.38
N VAL A 212 -7.08 15.16 15.28
CA VAL A 212 -7.62 14.58 14.03
C VAL A 212 -9.12 14.82 13.94
N GLN A 213 -9.53 15.88 13.25
CA GLN A 213 -10.94 16.17 12.99
C GLN A 213 -11.44 15.42 11.75
N SER A 214 -12.25 14.38 11.93
CA SER A 214 -12.85 13.65 10.83
C SER A 214 -14.06 12.82 11.24
N ILE A 215 -15.25 13.19 10.73
CA ILE A 215 -16.50 12.51 11.03
C ILE A 215 -16.50 11.01 10.69
N ASP A 216 -15.89 10.60 9.57
CA ASP A 216 -15.82 9.18 9.21
C ASP A 216 -14.96 8.38 10.20
N LEU A 217 -13.89 8.98 10.70
CA LEU A 217 -13.00 8.33 11.65
C LEU A 217 -13.68 8.20 13.02
N GLU A 218 -14.47 9.19 13.43
CA GLU A 218 -15.33 9.08 14.61
C GLU A 218 -16.37 7.96 14.46
N LYS A 219 -17.01 7.84 13.29
CA LYS A 219 -17.91 6.72 12.98
C LYS A 219 -17.20 5.37 13.09
N TYR A 220 -15.99 5.25 12.54
CA TYR A 220 -15.18 4.03 12.64
C TYR A 220 -14.81 3.72 14.08
N LYS A 221 -14.44 4.73 14.87
CA LYS A 221 -14.10 4.58 16.29
C LYS A 221 -15.30 4.07 17.10
N ILE A 222 -16.50 4.62 16.89
CA ILE A 222 -17.74 4.15 17.52
C ILE A 222 -17.99 2.68 17.16
N PHE A 223 -17.94 2.33 15.88
CA PHE A 223 -18.08 0.94 15.43
C PHE A 223 -17.03 0.02 16.08
N CYS A 224 -15.77 0.44 16.14
CA CYS A 224 -14.71 -0.34 16.76
C CYS A 224 -14.88 -0.53 18.26
N LEU A 225 -15.48 0.42 18.98
CA LEU A 225 -15.86 0.22 20.38
C LEU A 225 -16.90 -0.89 20.51
N ILE A 226 -17.88 -0.94 19.60
CA ILE A 226 -18.90 -2.00 19.56
C ILE A 226 -18.28 -3.35 19.22
N ASN A 227 -17.44 -3.42 18.18
CA ASN A 227 -16.72 -4.64 17.80
C ASN A 227 -15.91 -5.20 18.99
N ASN A 228 -15.30 -4.32 19.78
CA ASN A 228 -14.55 -4.66 20.98
C ASN A 228 -15.44 -4.89 22.23
N LYS A 229 -16.77 -5.01 22.07
CA LYS A 229 -17.76 -5.22 23.14
C LYS A 229 -17.80 -4.10 24.20
N LYS A 230 -17.34 -2.89 23.87
CA LYS A 230 -17.35 -1.71 24.76
C LYS A 230 -18.59 -0.84 24.52
N ILE A 231 -19.76 -1.44 24.66
CA ILE A 231 -21.06 -0.84 24.29
C ILE A 231 -21.30 0.52 24.95
N LYS A 232 -21.10 0.63 26.28
CA LYS A 232 -21.29 1.90 27.00
C LYS A 232 -20.39 3.03 26.47
N GLN A 233 -19.12 2.72 26.17
CA GLN A 233 -18.20 3.70 25.61
C GLN A 233 -18.60 4.11 24.19
N ALA A 234 -19.10 3.17 23.39
CA ALA A 234 -19.61 3.46 22.05
C ALA A 234 -20.82 4.39 22.10
N GLN A 235 -21.75 4.16 23.03
CA GLN A 235 -22.94 5.01 23.23
C GLN A 235 -22.54 6.42 23.66
N SER A 236 -21.66 6.57 24.67
CA SER A 236 -21.17 7.89 25.06
C SER A 236 -20.44 8.61 23.93
N GLN A 237 -19.60 7.90 23.16
CA GLN A 237 -18.92 8.49 22.01
C GLN A 237 -19.91 8.92 20.91
N LEU A 238 -20.97 8.13 20.67
CA LEU A 238 -22.02 8.46 19.73
C LEU A 238 -22.76 9.74 20.13
N GLU A 239 -23.14 9.87 21.40
CA GLU A 239 -23.81 11.07 21.93
C GLU A 239 -22.92 12.31 21.79
N LEU A 240 -21.67 12.25 22.23
CA LEU A 240 -20.70 13.34 22.09
C LEU A 240 -20.49 13.74 20.61
N THR A 241 -20.43 12.75 19.71
CA THR A 241 -20.28 13.00 18.28
C THR A 241 -21.53 13.68 17.70
N ARG A 242 -22.74 13.33 18.17
CA ARG A 242 -24.00 13.96 17.73
C ARG A 242 -24.14 15.40 18.21
N GLU A 243 -23.59 15.73 19.39
CA GLU A 243 -23.58 17.09 19.92
C GLU A 243 -22.61 17.99 19.15
N THR A 244 -21.51 17.44 18.66
CA THR A 244 -20.42 18.19 18.01
C THR A 244 -20.45 18.13 16.48
N SER A 245 -21.22 17.21 15.89
CA SER A 245 -21.25 16.97 14.44
C SER A 245 -22.55 16.33 13.98
N SER A 246 -22.90 16.54 12.71
CA SER A 246 -24.05 15.87 12.09
C SER A 246 -23.69 14.44 11.69
N LEU A 247 -24.43 13.46 12.22
CA LEU A 247 -24.37 12.06 11.81
C LEU A 247 -25.60 11.72 10.97
N ASP A 248 -25.41 10.94 9.90
CA ASP A 248 -26.53 10.47 9.09
C ASP A 248 -27.38 9.44 9.84
N ASN A 249 -28.69 9.46 9.54
CA ASN A 249 -29.68 8.60 10.18
C ASN A 249 -29.39 7.10 9.94
N PHE A 250 -28.82 6.75 8.79
CA PHE A 250 -28.43 5.37 8.48
C PHE A 250 -27.41 4.88 9.52
N PHE A 251 -26.31 5.61 9.72
CA PHE A 251 -25.29 5.25 10.69
C PHE A 251 -25.84 5.16 12.11
N VAL A 252 -26.56 6.19 12.57
CA VAL A 252 -27.13 6.22 13.93
C VAL A 252 -28.09 5.04 14.15
N GLY A 253 -28.95 4.74 13.18
CA GLY A 253 -29.86 3.60 13.22
C GLY A 253 -29.12 2.26 13.34
N LYS A 254 -28.05 2.07 12.55
CA LYS A 254 -27.20 0.87 12.61
C LYS A 254 -26.55 0.71 13.98
N ILE A 255 -26.00 1.78 14.56
CA ILE A 255 -25.38 1.73 15.88
C ILE A 255 -26.42 1.46 16.99
N ASN A 256 -27.59 2.09 16.94
CA ASN A 256 -28.65 1.83 17.93
C ASN A 256 -29.10 0.38 17.90
N PHE A 257 -29.20 -0.22 16.70
CA PHE A 257 -29.48 -1.65 16.56
C PHE A 257 -28.38 -2.52 17.17
N LEU A 258 -27.11 -2.28 16.79
CA LEU A 258 -25.97 -3.05 17.29
C LEU A 258 -25.75 -2.94 18.81
N THR A 259 -26.24 -1.87 19.42
CA THR A 259 -26.15 -1.64 20.88
C THR A 259 -27.40 -2.09 21.64
N GLY A 260 -28.44 -2.57 20.96
CA GLY A 260 -29.69 -3.03 21.56
C GLY A 260 -30.62 -1.92 22.04
N ILE A 261 -30.41 -0.68 21.59
CA ILE A 261 -31.30 0.46 21.88
C ILE A 261 -32.58 0.37 21.03
N SER A 262 -32.48 -0.17 19.82
CA SER A 262 -33.60 -0.31 18.89
C SER A 262 -33.61 -1.69 18.25
N ASP A 263 -34.78 -2.31 18.17
CA ASP A 263 -34.99 -3.57 17.44
C ASP A 263 -35.33 -3.34 15.96
N GLN A 264 -35.40 -2.08 15.51
CA GLN A 264 -35.76 -1.75 14.14
C GLN A 264 -34.62 -2.12 13.18
N LYS A 265 -34.91 -3.04 12.25
CA LYS A 265 -34.05 -3.31 11.11
C LYS A 265 -33.92 -2.03 10.28
N SER A 266 -32.70 -1.57 10.15
CA SER A 266 -32.38 -0.28 9.51
C SER A 266 -32.19 -0.45 8.01
N ASP A 267 -32.26 0.69 7.31
CA ASP A 267 -32.08 0.83 5.87
C ASP A 267 -30.83 0.10 5.35
N ILE A 268 -30.79 -0.10 4.04
CA ILE A 268 -29.70 -0.79 3.33
C ILE A 268 -28.82 0.26 2.66
N ASN A 269 -27.51 0.16 2.84
CA ASN A 269 -26.55 1.00 2.13
C ASN A 269 -25.32 0.19 1.71
N PHE A 270 -25.04 0.21 0.41
CA PHE A 270 -23.90 -0.46 -0.22
C PHE A 270 -22.98 0.53 -0.98
N ASP A 271 -22.92 1.80 -0.54
CA ASP A 271 -22.13 2.84 -1.21
C ASP A 271 -20.63 2.70 -0.97
N ASN A 272 -20.25 2.20 0.21
CA ASN A 272 -18.86 1.97 0.59
C ASN A 272 -18.72 0.73 1.47
N VAL A 273 -17.49 0.26 1.66
CA VAL A 273 -17.18 -0.96 2.42
C VAL A 273 -17.69 -0.90 3.85
N PHE A 274 -17.57 0.24 4.52
CA PHE A 274 -18.00 0.39 5.91
C PHE A 274 -19.52 0.29 6.06
N TYR A 275 -20.27 1.00 5.22
CA TYR A 275 -21.74 0.95 5.25
C TYR A 275 -22.28 -0.39 4.77
N THR A 276 -21.59 -1.03 3.83
CA THR A 276 -21.86 -2.42 3.43
C THR A 276 -21.67 -3.36 4.62
N HIS A 277 -20.55 -3.24 5.33
CA HIS A 277 -20.28 -4.05 6.50
C HIS A 277 -21.37 -3.87 7.58
N LEU A 278 -21.72 -2.63 7.93
CA LEU A 278 -22.81 -2.32 8.86
C LEU A 278 -24.14 -2.91 8.40
N THR A 279 -24.48 -2.79 7.12
CA THR A 279 -25.71 -3.37 6.55
C THR A 279 -25.74 -4.87 6.78
N LEU A 280 -24.65 -5.57 6.49
CA LEU A 280 -24.60 -7.04 6.57
C LEU A 280 -24.71 -7.57 8.01
N ILE A 281 -24.09 -6.89 8.99
CA ILE A 281 -24.10 -7.35 10.38
C ILE A 281 -25.38 -6.97 11.14
N THR A 282 -26.24 -6.14 10.55
CA THR A 282 -27.50 -5.69 11.17
C THR A 282 -28.75 -6.28 10.50
N ASN A 283 -28.60 -6.91 9.34
CA ASN A 283 -29.73 -7.40 8.54
C ASN A 283 -29.54 -8.88 8.15
N ASP A 284 -29.78 -9.79 9.08
CA ASP A 284 -29.60 -11.25 8.87
C ASP A 284 -30.50 -11.85 7.78
N SER A 285 -31.65 -11.21 7.49
CA SER A 285 -32.62 -11.67 6.50
C SER A 285 -32.47 -10.98 5.13
N LEU A 286 -31.32 -10.38 4.86
CA LEU A 286 -31.09 -9.63 3.61
C LEU A 286 -30.87 -10.58 2.43
N GLU A 287 -31.66 -10.41 1.37
CA GLU A 287 -31.39 -11.03 0.07
C GLU A 287 -30.20 -10.32 -0.58
N LEU A 288 -29.06 -11.01 -0.63
CA LEU A 288 -27.81 -10.47 -1.19
C LEU A 288 -27.77 -10.66 -2.70
N LYS A 289 -27.35 -9.62 -3.42
CA LYS A 289 -27.06 -9.69 -4.85
C LYS A 289 -25.64 -9.23 -5.10
N TYR A 290 -24.98 -9.80 -6.11
CA TYR A 290 -23.58 -9.49 -6.42
C TYR A 290 -23.39 -8.02 -6.84
N ASN A 291 -24.40 -7.41 -7.47
CA ASN A 291 -24.37 -6.03 -7.96
C ASN A 291 -24.28 -4.99 -6.83
N ASN A 292 -24.67 -5.36 -5.61
CA ASN A 292 -24.45 -4.54 -4.42
C ASN A 292 -22.95 -4.23 -4.20
N PHE A 293 -22.06 -5.07 -4.71
CA PHE A 293 -20.61 -4.94 -4.50
C PHE A 293 -19.86 -4.41 -5.74
N SER A 294 -20.56 -4.03 -6.82
CA SER A 294 -19.91 -3.67 -8.09
C SER A 294 -19.39 -2.24 -8.16
N LYS A 295 -19.74 -1.36 -7.21
CA LYS A 295 -19.45 0.08 -7.27
C LYS A 295 -17.96 0.44 -7.16
N SER A 296 -17.17 -0.32 -6.40
CA SER A 296 -15.74 -0.05 -6.22
C SER A 296 -14.91 -1.33 -6.09
N LYS A 297 -13.60 -1.22 -6.32
CA LYS A 297 -12.66 -2.34 -6.17
C LYS A 297 -12.65 -2.85 -4.73
N GLU A 298 -12.74 -1.97 -3.75
CA GLU A 298 -12.74 -2.28 -2.32
C GLU A 298 -14.02 -3.06 -1.92
N LEU A 299 -15.17 -2.70 -2.49
CA LEU A 299 -16.43 -3.45 -2.28
C LEU A 299 -16.35 -4.86 -2.87
N ARG A 300 -15.78 -5.00 -4.08
CA ARG A 300 -15.52 -6.32 -4.67
C ARG A 300 -14.55 -7.12 -3.81
N ASN A 301 -13.45 -6.50 -3.37
CA ASN A 301 -12.49 -7.16 -2.48
C ASN A 301 -13.18 -7.65 -1.20
N TYR A 302 -14.02 -6.81 -0.58
CA TYR A 302 -14.82 -7.20 0.58
C TYR A 302 -15.72 -8.40 0.29
N PHE A 303 -16.46 -8.38 -0.83
CA PHE A 303 -17.31 -9.49 -1.26
C PHE A 303 -16.56 -10.84 -1.36
N PHE A 304 -15.35 -10.82 -1.92
CA PHE A 304 -14.52 -12.02 -2.05
C PHE A 304 -13.92 -12.48 -0.73
N LYS A 305 -13.40 -11.56 0.08
CA LYS A 305 -12.68 -11.88 1.33
C LYS A 305 -13.63 -12.26 2.47
N SER A 306 -14.88 -11.82 2.44
CA SER A 306 -15.92 -12.18 3.42
C SER A 306 -16.67 -13.48 3.08
N ASN A 307 -16.20 -14.26 2.10
CA ASN A 307 -16.80 -15.54 1.66
C ASN A 307 -18.23 -15.42 1.08
N LEU A 308 -18.72 -14.20 0.84
CA LEU A 308 -20.06 -13.97 0.27
C LEU A 308 -20.18 -14.50 -1.17
N ALA A 309 -19.08 -14.41 -1.94
CA ALA A 309 -19.03 -14.95 -3.30
C ALA A 309 -19.34 -16.44 -3.37
N ASN A 310 -18.72 -17.24 -2.50
CA ASN A 310 -18.95 -18.67 -2.48
C ASN A 310 -20.39 -18.99 -2.04
N LYS A 311 -20.90 -18.29 -1.02
CA LYS A 311 -22.29 -18.44 -0.57
C LYS A 311 -23.30 -18.19 -1.69
N LEU A 312 -23.16 -17.06 -2.41
CA LEU A 312 -24.05 -16.74 -3.52
C LEU A 312 -23.92 -17.73 -4.68
N LEU A 313 -22.70 -18.19 -4.97
CA LEU A 313 -22.46 -19.17 -6.03
C LEU A 313 -23.10 -20.52 -5.70
N ASP A 314 -22.92 -21.02 -4.48
CA ASP A 314 -23.48 -22.28 -4.03
C ASP A 314 -25.02 -22.24 -4.06
N ASP A 315 -25.62 -21.13 -3.66
CA ASP A 315 -27.07 -20.95 -3.69
C ASP A 315 -27.60 -20.85 -5.13
N ALA A 316 -26.90 -20.14 -6.03
CA ALA A 316 -27.27 -20.04 -7.44
C ALA A 316 -27.09 -21.37 -8.20
N MET A 317 -26.16 -22.24 -7.78
CA MET A 317 -25.92 -23.54 -8.42
C MET A 317 -26.91 -24.64 -8.00
N LYS A 318 -27.64 -24.48 -6.89
CA LYS A 318 -28.60 -25.50 -6.40
C LYS A 318 -29.89 -25.58 -7.21
N ASP A 319 -30.29 -24.49 -7.87
CA ASP A 319 -31.56 -24.41 -8.59
C ASP A 319 -31.30 -24.18 -10.09
N THR A 320 -31.86 -25.06 -10.93
CA THR A 320 -31.75 -25.03 -12.38
C THR A 320 -32.89 -24.28 -13.07
N SER A 321 -33.77 -23.59 -12.32
CA SER A 321 -34.84 -22.78 -12.87
C SER A 321 -34.30 -21.68 -13.82
N PRO A 322 -35.08 -21.24 -14.83
CA PRO A 322 -34.61 -20.24 -15.79
C PRO A 322 -34.15 -18.93 -15.15
N ASP A 323 -34.84 -18.47 -14.11
CA ASP A 323 -34.50 -17.24 -13.39
C ASP A 323 -33.19 -17.40 -12.60
N LYS A 324 -32.99 -18.54 -11.93
CA LYS A 324 -31.74 -18.84 -11.21
C LYS A 324 -30.57 -19.08 -12.13
N LYS A 325 -30.82 -19.64 -13.32
CA LYS A 325 -29.81 -19.75 -14.37
C LYS A 325 -29.33 -18.37 -14.84
N LYS A 326 -30.23 -17.40 -15.00
CA LYS A 326 -29.86 -16.02 -15.33
C LYS A 326 -29.02 -15.39 -14.21
N GLU A 327 -29.44 -15.56 -12.95
CA GLU A 327 -28.71 -15.07 -11.78
C GLU A 327 -27.29 -15.66 -11.69
N LEU A 328 -27.15 -16.99 -11.92
CA LEU A 328 -25.86 -17.67 -12.00
C LEU A 328 -24.99 -17.09 -13.11
N ASN A 329 -25.53 -16.91 -14.31
CA ASN A 329 -24.81 -16.36 -15.45
C ASN A 329 -24.27 -14.95 -15.14
N ASP A 330 -25.13 -14.09 -14.58
CA ASP A 330 -24.78 -12.73 -14.19
C ASP A 330 -23.70 -12.69 -13.09
N LEU A 331 -23.80 -13.58 -12.10
CA LEU A 331 -22.78 -13.74 -11.07
C LEU A 331 -21.45 -14.19 -11.68
N VAL A 332 -21.44 -15.20 -12.53
CA VAL A 332 -20.20 -15.71 -13.16
C VAL A 332 -19.55 -14.65 -14.04
N ILE A 333 -20.33 -13.81 -14.76
CA ILE A 333 -19.79 -12.66 -15.51
C ILE A 333 -19.07 -11.69 -14.58
N PHE A 334 -19.64 -11.42 -13.41
CA PHE A 334 -19.01 -10.58 -12.39
C PHE A 334 -17.73 -11.22 -11.83
N LEU A 335 -17.72 -12.54 -11.59
CA LEU A 335 -16.54 -13.29 -11.15
C LEU A 335 -15.41 -13.25 -12.21
N GLU A 336 -15.74 -13.50 -13.48
CA GLU A 336 -14.79 -13.43 -14.60
C GLU A 336 -14.12 -12.05 -14.67
N ARG A 337 -14.90 -10.96 -14.59
CA ARG A 337 -14.36 -9.59 -14.59
C ARG A 337 -13.44 -9.32 -13.40
N SER A 338 -13.72 -9.95 -12.26
CA SER A 338 -12.92 -9.78 -11.04
C SER A 338 -11.55 -10.46 -11.11
N VAL A 339 -11.33 -11.36 -12.08
CA VAL A 339 -10.00 -11.92 -12.37
C VAL A 339 -9.05 -10.85 -12.89
N ASN A 340 -9.53 -9.94 -13.74
CA ASN A 340 -8.69 -8.87 -14.30
C ASN A 340 -8.12 -7.93 -13.23
N GLU A 341 -8.81 -7.81 -12.10
CA GLU A 341 -8.41 -6.98 -10.96
C GLU A 341 -7.59 -7.73 -9.90
N ASP A 342 -7.21 -8.99 -10.20
CA ASP A 342 -6.51 -9.91 -9.28
C ASP A 342 -7.28 -10.16 -7.97
N LEU A 343 -8.61 -10.01 -8.01
CA LEU A 343 -9.47 -10.22 -6.84
C LEU A 343 -10.02 -11.65 -6.75
N TYR A 344 -10.08 -12.34 -7.89
CA TYR A 344 -10.56 -13.72 -7.97
C TYR A 344 -9.61 -14.55 -8.85
N PRO A 345 -9.18 -15.74 -8.42
CA PRO A 345 -8.27 -16.58 -9.20
C PRO A 345 -8.98 -17.16 -10.43
N TYR A 346 -8.30 -17.20 -11.57
CA TYR A 346 -8.89 -17.70 -12.82
C TYR A 346 -9.22 -19.19 -12.74
N GLU A 347 -8.46 -19.97 -11.97
CA GLU A 347 -8.67 -21.40 -11.77
C GLU A 347 -10.05 -21.70 -11.18
N LYS A 348 -10.54 -20.83 -10.29
CA LYS A 348 -11.90 -20.97 -9.72
C LYS A 348 -12.97 -20.72 -10.77
N ILE A 349 -12.73 -19.85 -11.76
CA ILE A 349 -13.65 -19.68 -12.90
C ILE A 349 -13.71 -20.96 -13.73
N LEU A 350 -12.56 -21.60 -13.95
CA LEU A 350 -12.51 -22.87 -14.68
C LEU A 350 -13.25 -23.98 -13.93
N ASP A 351 -13.14 -24.04 -12.61
CA ASP A 351 -13.90 -24.98 -11.79
C ASP A 351 -15.41 -24.72 -11.85
N ILE A 352 -15.82 -23.46 -11.97
CA ILE A 352 -17.22 -23.10 -12.23
C ILE A 352 -17.64 -23.57 -13.62
N TYR A 353 -16.84 -23.33 -14.65
CA TYR A 353 -17.15 -23.77 -16.01
C TYR A 353 -17.36 -25.28 -16.11
N LYS A 354 -16.59 -26.09 -15.37
CA LYS A 354 -16.77 -27.56 -15.33
C LYS A 354 -18.14 -27.99 -14.80
N LYS A 355 -18.81 -27.14 -14.02
CA LYS A 355 -20.11 -27.45 -13.38
C LYS A 355 -21.34 -27.04 -14.21
N TYR A 356 -21.15 -26.34 -15.33
CA TYR A 356 -22.27 -26.02 -16.21
C TYR A 356 -22.84 -27.29 -16.85
N ASN A 357 -24.16 -27.39 -16.91
CA ASN A 357 -24.84 -28.53 -17.52
C ASN A 357 -25.07 -28.28 -19.01
N PHE A 358 -24.49 -29.14 -19.85
CA PHE A 358 -24.73 -29.16 -21.30
C PHE A 358 -25.20 -30.55 -21.74
N SER A 359 -26.07 -30.58 -22.75
CA SER A 359 -26.44 -31.85 -23.38
C SER A 359 -25.26 -32.45 -24.14
N PHE A 360 -25.26 -33.77 -24.29
CA PHE A 360 -24.25 -34.46 -25.10
C PHE A 360 -24.16 -33.89 -26.52
N ASN A 361 -25.30 -33.61 -27.16
CA ASN A 361 -25.34 -33.04 -28.50
C ASN A 361 -24.65 -31.67 -28.57
N GLN A 362 -24.83 -30.83 -27.54
CA GLN A 362 -24.16 -29.53 -27.48
C GLN A 362 -22.64 -29.66 -27.34
N LEU A 363 -22.16 -30.62 -26.52
CA LEU A 363 -20.73 -30.88 -26.35
C LEU A 363 -20.10 -31.52 -27.60
N PHE A 364 -20.85 -32.38 -28.30
CA PHE A 364 -20.41 -33.02 -29.53
C PHE A 364 -20.36 -32.04 -30.71
N GLN A 365 -21.31 -31.11 -30.79
CA GLN A 365 -21.41 -30.06 -31.82
C GLN A 365 -21.09 -28.67 -31.24
N VAL A 366 -19.95 -28.54 -30.56
CA VAL A 366 -19.59 -27.32 -29.82
C VAL A 366 -19.59 -26.06 -30.69
N GLU A 367 -19.18 -26.16 -31.96
CA GLU A 367 -19.12 -25.02 -32.88
C GLU A 367 -20.50 -24.42 -33.17
N ASP A 368 -21.55 -25.26 -33.25
CA ASP A 368 -22.92 -24.80 -33.45
C ASP A 368 -23.58 -24.39 -32.13
N ALA A 369 -23.29 -25.11 -31.04
CA ALA A 369 -23.78 -24.76 -29.72
C ALA A 369 -23.32 -23.37 -29.28
N VAL A 370 -22.03 -23.04 -29.49
CA VAL A 370 -21.43 -21.75 -29.12
C VAL A 370 -22.06 -20.56 -29.84
N LYS A 371 -22.58 -20.74 -31.07
CA LYS A 371 -23.28 -19.67 -31.80
C LYS A 371 -24.57 -19.24 -31.11
N ASN A 372 -25.21 -20.17 -30.40
CA ASN A 372 -26.50 -19.97 -29.75
C ASN A 372 -26.39 -19.65 -28.25
N LEU A 373 -25.23 -19.91 -27.64
CA LEU A 373 -24.97 -19.66 -26.23
C LEU A 373 -24.38 -18.27 -25.99
N ARG A 374 -24.85 -17.62 -24.93
CA ARG A 374 -24.32 -16.33 -24.47
C ARG A 374 -23.24 -16.55 -23.43
N ARG A 375 -22.47 -15.50 -23.14
CA ARG A 375 -21.58 -15.46 -21.99
C ARG A 375 -22.42 -15.64 -20.70
N PRO A 376 -21.98 -16.43 -19.72
CA PRO A 376 -20.73 -17.19 -19.64
C PRO A 376 -20.82 -18.63 -20.21
N GLU A 377 -22.01 -19.10 -20.56
CA GLU A 377 -22.25 -20.49 -21.04
C GLU A 377 -21.40 -20.84 -22.26
N SER A 378 -21.20 -19.90 -23.18
CA SER A 378 -20.33 -20.10 -24.35
C SER A 378 -18.86 -20.31 -23.98
N HIS A 379 -18.37 -19.67 -22.92
CA HIS A 379 -17.03 -19.93 -22.39
C HIS A 379 -16.97 -21.31 -21.73
N ALA A 380 -17.97 -21.63 -20.91
CA ALA A 380 -18.02 -22.87 -20.15
C ALA A 380 -18.07 -24.10 -21.07
N ILE A 381 -18.90 -24.08 -22.13
CA ILE A 381 -18.99 -25.21 -23.06
C ILE A 381 -17.70 -25.41 -23.86
N LEU A 382 -17.04 -24.33 -24.28
CA LEU A 382 -15.75 -24.41 -24.98
C LEU A 382 -14.69 -25.03 -24.08
N TYR A 383 -14.63 -24.62 -22.81
CA TYR A 383 -13.70 -25.18 -21.84
C TYR A 383 -13.97 -26.67 -21.59
N GLN A 384 -15.22 -27.07 -21.36
CA GLN A 384 -15.57 -28.49 -21.18
C GLN A 384 -15.27 -29.33 -22.43
N ALA A 385 -15.65 -28.86 -23.62
CA ALA A 385 -15.38 -29.56 -24.87
C ALA A 385 -13.87 -29.71 -25.14
N MET A 386 -13.07 -28.69 -24.80
CA MET A 386 -11.61 -28.73 -24.88
C MET A 386 -11.02 -29.79 -23.94
N LEU A 387 -11.52 -29.91 -22.71
CA LEU A 387 -11.08 -30.94 -21.76
C LEU A 387 -11.42 -32.36 -22.22
N LEU A 388 -12.55 -32.54 -22.93
CA LEU A 388 -13.01 -33.83 -23.45
C LEU A 388 -12.36 -34.23 -24.78
N ALA A 389 -11.79 -33.28 -25.52
CA ALA A 389 -11.19 -33.52 -26.83
C ALA A 389 -9.89 -34.35 -26.72
N GLN A 390 -9.92 -35.58 -27.24
CA GLN A 390 -8.74 -36.46 -27.23
C GLN A 390 -7.77 -36.20 -28.38
N LYS A 391 -8.27 -35.75 -29.53
CA LYS A 391 -7.45 -35.48 -30.71
C LYS A 391 -6.76 -34.11 -30.60
N PRO A 392 -5.42 -34.02 -30.68
CA PRO A 392 -4.68 -32.76 -30.50
C PRO A 392 -5.11 -31.63 -31.46
N ASP A 393 -5.43 -31.94 -32.71
CA ASP A 393 -5.90 -30.99 -33.74
C ASP A 393 -7.28 -30.40 -33.40
N ILE A 394 -8.22 -31.25 -32.96
CA ILE A 394 -9.55 -30.82 -32.51
C ILE A 394 -9.42 -29.97 -31.24
N LYS A 395 -8.61 -30.43 -30.27
CA LYS A 395 -8.38 -29.71 -29.02
C LYS A 395 -7.80 -28.32 -29.28
N LEU A 396 -6.83 -28.20 -30.19
CA LEU A 396 -6.24 -26.93 -30.60
C LEU A 396 -7.27 -25.96 -31.21
N LYS A 397 -8.15 -26.47 -32.09
CA LYS A 397 -9.23 -25.67 -32.69
C LYS A 397 -10.18 -25.09 -31.64
N ILE A 398 -10.62 -25.92 -30.68
CA ILE A 398 -11.51 -25.49 -29.59
C ILE A 398 -10.78 -24.51 -28.67
N LEU A 399 -9.51 -24.77 -28.34
CA LEU A 399 -8.67 -23.92 -27.51
C LEU A 399 -8.50 -22.51 -28.10
N ASN A 400 -8.26 -22.40 -29.40
CA ASN A 400 -8.20 -21.10 -30.09
C ASN A 400 -9.53 -20.35 -29.98
N ASN A 401 -10.67 -21.02 -30.21
CA ASN A 401 -11.99 -20.41 -30.07
C ASN A 401 -12.29 -19.96 -28.62
N PHE A 402 -11.90 -20.78 -27.63
CA PHE A 402 -12.00 -20.42 -26.21
C PHE A 402 -11.22 -19.15 -25.89
N LYS A 403 -9.95 -19.08 -26.33
CA LYS A 403 -9.11 -17.89 -26.18
C LYS A 403 -9.77 -16.67 -26.82
N ASP A 404 -10.17 -16.77 -28.09
CA ASP A 404 -10.75 -15.66 -28.84
C ASP A 404 -12.01 -15.11 -28.17
N LYS A 405 -12.90 -16.00 -27.69
CA LYS A 405 -14.12 -15.59 -26.96
C LYS A 405 -13.83 -14.86 -25.66
N LEU A 406 -12.83 -15.30 -24.90
CA LEU A 406 -12.43 -14.63 -23.67
C LEU A 406 -11.75 -13.28 -23.96
N THR A 407 -10.83 -13.23 -24.93
CA THR A 407 -10.12 -12.01 -25.33
C THR A 407 -11.06 -10.94 -25.86
N VAL A 408 -12.06 -11.29 -26.68
CA VAL A 408 -13.09 -10.33 -27.13
C VAL A 408 -13.88 -9.71 -25.96
N ASN A 409 -13.96 -10.42 -24.84
CA ASN A 409 -14.61 -9.96 -23.61
C ASN A 409 -13.64 -9.27 -22.62
N GLY A 410 -12.38 -9.05 -23.03
CA GLY A 410 -11.32 -8.48 -22.21
C GLY A 410 -10.93 -9.36 -21.02
N LEU A 411 -10.92 -10.69 -21.18
CA LEU A 411 -10.61 -11.65 -20.11
C LEU A 411 -9.23 -12.31 -20.32
N GLU A 412 -8.23 -11.53 -20.73
CA GLU A 412 -6.88 -12.01 -21.03
C GLU A 412 -6.22 -12.71 -19.84
N LYS A 413 -6.49 -12.25 -18.60
CA LYS A 413 -5.98 -12.89 -17.38
C LYS A 413 -6.55 -14.30 -17.12
N ILE A 414 -7.61 -14.69 -17.84
CA ILE A 414 -8.11 -16.07 -17.88
C ILE A 414 -7.62 -16.76 -19.15
N ALA A 415 -7.70 -16.07 -20.29
CA ALA A 415 -7.42 -16.64 -21.60
C ALA A 415 -5.96 -17.07 -21.77
N GLU A 416 -5.02 -16.18 -21.44
CA GLU A 416 -3.59 -16.43 -21.70
C GLU A 416 -3.02 -17.58 -20.87
N PRO A 417 -3.24 -17.65 -19.54
CA PRO A 417 -2.73 -18.77 -18.75
C PRO A 417 -3.25 -20.12 -19.25
N VAL A 418 -4.56 -20.23 -19.48
CA VAL A 418 -5.16 -21.47 -19.99
C VAL A 418 -4.61 -21.81 -21.37
N TYR A 419 -4.49 -20.82 -22.25
CA TYR A 419 -3.98 -21.02 -23.60
C TYR A 419 -2.59 -21.62 -23.62
N TYR A 420 -1.64 -21.01 -22.90
CA TYR A 420 -0.26 -21.47 -22.95
C TYR A 420 -0.05 -22.80 -22.22
N LEU A 421 -0.77 -23.05 -21.11
CA LEU A 421 -0.71 -24.34 -20.41
C LEU A 421 -1.26 -25.49 -21.27
N GLU A 422 -2.40 -25.29 -21.93
CA GLU A 422 -3.00 -26.33 -22.78
C GLU A 422 -2.18 -26.58 -24.06
N LEU A 423 -1.60 -25.52 -24.64
CA LEU A 423 -0.68 -25.66 -25.77
C LEU A 423 0.58 -26.45 -25.43
N GLU A 424 1.11 -26.33 -24.21
CA GLU A 424 2.26 -27.12 -23.76
C GLU A 424 1.94 -28.63 -23.79
N GLY A 425 0.74 -29.00 -23.32
CA GLY A 425 0.25 -30.38 -23.38
C GLY A 425 0.06 -30.88 -24.81
N ILE A 426 -0.49 -30.05 -25.69
CA ILE A 426 -0.65 -30.37 -27.12
C ILE A 426 0.72 -30.56 -27.79
N TYR A 427 1.65 -29.63 -27.59
CA TYR A 427 3.00 -29.69 -28.15
C TYR A 427 3.75 -30.94 -27.69
N SER A 428 3.61 -31.33 -26.42
CA SER A 428 4.23 -32.54 -25.87
C SER A 428 3.69 -33.82 -26.52
N THR A 429 2.45 -33.80 -27.03
CA THR A 429 1.79 -34.94 -27.66
C THR A 429 2.02 -34.96 -29.18
N ASN A 430 1.94 -33.81 -29.83
CA ASN A 430 2.13 -33.65 -31.27
C ASN A 430 2.79 -32.30 -31.59
N PRO A 431 4.14 -32.26 -31.69
CA PRO A 431 4.90 -31.03 -31.94
C PRO A 431 4.55 -30.33 -33.26
N ASP A 432 4.16 -31.09 -34.29
CA ASP A 432 3.95 -30.58 -35.65
C ASP A 432 2.73 -29.65 -35.76
N LEU A 433 1.84 -29.67 -34.78
CA LEU A 433 0.66 -28.80 -34.74
C LEU A 433 0.96 -27.37 -34.27
N ILE A 434 2.10 -27.14 -33.63
CA ILE A 434 2.45 -25.86 -33.01
C ILE A 434 3.67 -25.27 -33.70
N ASP A 435 3.55 -24.02 -34.18
CA ASP A 435 4.67 -23.36 -34.84
C ASP A 435 5.76 -22.96 -33.83
N GLN A 436 7.01 -22.87 -34.31
CA GLN A 436 8.14 -22.53 -33.45
C GLN A 436 7.98 -21.18 -32.74
N LYS A 437 7.27 -20.21 -33.34
CA LYS A 437 7.03 -18.91 -32.69
C LYS A 437 6.09 -19.05 -31.49
N ILE A 438 5.04 -19.87 -31.56
CA ILE A 438 4.19 -20.16 -30.40
C ILE A 438 4.96 -20.96 -29.35
N VAL A 439 5.84 -21.89 -29.72
CA VAL A 439 6.70 -22.61 -28.77
C VAL A 439 7.56 -21.64 -27.95
N GLU A 440 8.12 -20.60 -28.58
CA GLU A 440 8.86 -19.55 -27.89
C GLU A 440 7.97 -18.78 -26.90
N LYS A 441 6.72 -18.47 -27.28
CA LYS A 441 5.74 -17.83 -26.38
C LYS A 441 5.37 -18.70 -25.19
N ILE A 442 5.20 -20.01 -25.37
CA ILE A 442 4.95 -20.97 -24.27
C ILE A 442 6.11 -20.93 -23.28
N LYS A 443 7.36 -20.98 -23.77
CA LYS A 443 8.55 -20.89 -22.92
C LYS A 443 8.58 -19.57 -22.14
N ASN A 444 8.35 -18.45 -22.82
CA ASN A 444 8.33 -17.13 -22.19
C ASN A 444 7.24 -17.02 -21.11
N PHE A 445 6.06 -17.58 -21.37
CA PHE A 445 4.98 -17.66 -20.39
C PHE A 445 5.39 -18.48 -19.15
N LYS A 446 5.96 -19.68 -19.33
CA LYS A 446 6.43 -20.53 -18.23
C LYS A 446 7.50 -19.84 -17.38
N ILE A 447 8.45 -19.21 -18.05
CA ILE A 447 9.47 -18.37 -17.43
C ILE A 447 8.81 -17.25 -16.60
N SER A 448 7.78 -16.59 -17.13
CA SER A 448 7.05 -15.55 -16.39
C SER A 448 6.39 -16.11 -15.12
N GLU A 449 5.67 -17.24 -15.23
CA GLU A 449 5.02 -17.90 -14.08
C GLU A 449 6.04 -18.36 -13.02
N GLU A 450 7.13 -19.01 -13.43
CA GLU A 450 8.19 -19.49 -12.53
C GLU A 450 8.98 -18.35 -11.86
N ASN A 451 8.89 -17.12 -12.39
CA ASN A 451 9.59 -15.95 -11.89
C ASN A 451 8.69 -14.96 -11.14
N LYS A 452 7.37 -15.21 -11.02
CA LYS A 452 6.48 -14.36 -10.19
C LYS A 452 7.00 -14.18 -8.75
N ASP A 453 7.72 -15.18 -8.23
CA ASP A 453 8.33 -15.16 -6.90
C ASP A 453 9.87 -15.00 -6.89
N LYS A 454 10.53 -14.88 -8.06
CA LYS A 454 12.00 -14.78 -8.15
C LYS A 454 12.43 -13.35 -8.47
N SER A 455 13.45 -12.87 -7.75
CA SER A 455 14.03 -11.53 -7.95
C SER A 455 14.78 -11.36 -9.29
N PHE A 456 14.98 -12.44 -10.04
CA PHE A 456 15.70 -12.45 -11.31
C PHE A 456 15.01 -13.36 -12.33
N ASN A 457 15.08 -13.00 -13.60
CA ASN A 457 14.70 -13.82 -14.74
C ASN A 457 15.88 -13.94 -15.70
N ASN A 458 16.47 -15.14 -15.77
CA ASN A 458 17.66 -15.43 -16.58
C ASN A 458 17.37 -15.59 -18.08
N SER A 459 16.14 -15.36 -18.51
CA SER A 459 15.75 -15.40 -19.92
C SER A 459 16.00 -14.07 -20.62
N TYR A 460 15.93 -12.96 -19.88
CA TYR A 460 16.30 -11.64 -20.36
C TYR A 460 17.54 -11.14 -19.66
N PHE A 461 18.47 -10.57 -20.42
CA PHE A 461 19.78 -10.15 -19.90
C PHE A 461 19.61 -9.10 -18.80
N PHE A 462 18.81 -8.06 -19.03
CA PHE A 462 18.57 -6.99 -18.06
C PHE A 462 17.95 -7.48 -16.74
N SER A 463 17.10 -8.52 -16.77
CA SER A 463 16.45 -9.05 -15.56
C SER A 463 17.23 -10.20 -14.89
N SER A 464 18.33 -10.65 -15.48
CA SER A 464 19.05 -11.85 -15.06
C SER A 464 19.90 -11.66 -13.81
N GLU A 465 20.41 -12.78 -13.28
CA GLU A 465 21.41 -12.78 -12.21
C GLU A 465 22.73 -12.07 -12.58
N ILE A 466 22.96 -11.70 -13.84
CA ILE A 466 24.15 -10.95 -14.29
C ILE A 466 24.29 -9.62 -13.55
N LYS A 467 23.18 -8.98 -13.17
CA LYS A 467 23.20 -7.76 -12.34
C LYS A 467 23.95 -7.93 -11.03
N LYS A 468 23.98 -9.15 -10.46
CA LYS A 468 24.73 -9.43 -9.22
C LYS A 468 26.25 -9.24 -9.40
N LEU A 469 26.78 -9.17 -10.62
CA LEU A 469 28.19 -8.80 -10.85
C LEU A 469 28.50 -7.38 -10.38
N LEU A 470 27.49 -6.52 -10.23
CA LEU A 470 27.62 -5.18 -9.66
C LEU A 470 27.74 -5.20 -8.12
N ASP A 471 27.44 -6.33 -7.47
CA ASP A 471 27.57 -6.49 -6.02
C ASP A 471 29.02 -6.81 -5.64
N LYS A 472 29.60 -5.95 -4.81
CA LYS A 472 30.97 -6.11 -4.29
C LYS A 472 31.12 -7.28 -3.30
N LYS A 473 30.02 -7.80 -2.74
CA LYS A 473 30.01 -8.89 -1.73
C LYS A 473 29.78 -10.28 -2.31
N LEU A 474 29.85 -10.44 -3.63
CA LEU A 474 29.55 -11.70 -4.32
C LEU A 474 30.58 -12.81 -4.00
N THR A 475 30.09 -14.02 -3.68
CA THR A 475 30.99 -15.15 -3.42
C THR A 475 31.69 -15.62 -4.71
N LYS A 476 32.88 -16.22 -4.59
CA LYS A 476 33.62 -16.75 -5.75
C LYS A 476 32.80 -17.80 -6.55
N LYS A 477 32.02 -18.63 -5.84
CA LYS A 477 31.17 -19.66 -6.45
C LYS A 477 30.05 -19.03 -7.28
N ASP A 478 29.36 -18.05 -6.71
CA ASP A 478 28.27 -17.35 -7.40
C ASP A 478 28.79 -16.56 -8.59
N LYS A 479 29.93 -15.88 -8.45
CA LYS A 479 30.59 -15.18 -9.55
C LYS A 479 30.86 -16.10 -10.74
N LYS A 480 31.39 -17.31 -10.51
CA LYS A 480 31.64 -18.29 -11.58
C LYS A 480 30.34 -18.71 -12.29
N LYS A 481 29.28 -18.99 -11.51
CA LYS A 481 27.96 -19.33 -12.05
C LYS A 481 27.41 -18.21 -12.94
N ILE A 482 27.53 -16.95 -12.49
CA ILE A 482 27.01 -15.80 -13.22
C ILE A 482 27.84 -15.49 -14.48
N LEU A 483 29.17 -15.70 -14.44
CA LEU A 483 30.02 -15.57 -15.63
C LEU A 483 29.70 -16.63 -16.69
N ASN A 484 29.35 -17.86 -16.29
CA ASN A 484 28.86 -18.86 -17.24
C ASN A 484 27.56 -18.40 -17.91
N LEU A 485 26.62 -17.84 -17.15
CA LEU A 485 25.39 -17.26 -17.68
C LEU A 485 25.67 -16.12 -18.66
N LEU A 486 26.63 -15.24 -18.35
CA LEU A 486 27.09 -14.18 -19.26
C LEU A 486 27.61 -14.78 -20.58
N GLY A 487 28.35 -15.89 -20.53
CA GLY A 487 28.81 -16.63 -21.70
C GLY A 487 27.68 -17.26 -22.51
N ASP A 488 26.62 -17.74 -21.86
CA ASP A 488 25.44 -18.27 -22.56
C ASP A 488 24.67 -17.17 -23.30
N PHE A 489 24.57 -15.97 -22.73
CA PHE A 489 24.00 -14.82 -23.45
C PHE A 489 24.88 -14.40 -24.63
N ASP A 490 26.21 -14.41 -24.50
CA ASP A 490 27.13 -14.12 -25.62
C ASP A 490 26.92 -15.08 -26.80
N LYS A 491 26.75 -16.38 -26.54
CA LYS A 491 26.41 -17.36 -27.58
C LYS A 491 25.09 -17.03 -28.27
N LYS A 492 24.02 -16.77 -27.49
CA LYS A 492 22.70 -16.44 -28.02
C LYS A 492 22.69 -15.17 -28.87
N ILE A 493 23.45 -14.15 -28.47
CA ILE A 493 23.59 -12.90 -29.24
C ILE A 493 24.31 -13.17 -30.56
N LYS A 494 25.41 -13.94 -30.55
CA LYS A 494 26.15 -14.33 -31.77
C LYS A 494 25.31 -15.15 -32.74
N GLU A 495 24.52 -16.07 -32.22
CA GLU A 495 23.58 -16.90 -32.98
C GLU A 495 22.32 -16.15 -33.43
N LYS A 496 22.17 -14.87 -33.06
CA LYS A 496 20.99 -14.03 -33.31
C LYS A 496 19.68 -14.59 -32.72
N SER A 497 19.77 -15.53 -31.79
CA SER A 497 18.63 -16.08 -31.06
C SER A 497 18.18 -15.19 -29.90
N TYR A 498 18.99 -14.20 -29.52
CA TYR A 498 18.64 -13.16 -28.55
C TYR A 498 18.90 -11.77 -29.12
N LYS A 499 17.86 -10.92 -29.20
CA LYS A 499 17.97 -9.52 -29.64
C LYS A 499 18.10 -8.60 -28.42
N LEU A 500 19.19 -7.83 -28.37
CA LEU A 500 19.43 -6.86 -27.30
C LEU A 500 18.37 -5.75 -27.30
N THR A 501 17.80 -5.49 -26.13
CA THR A 501 16.94 -4.33 -25.86
C THR A 501 17.76 -3.13 -25.38
N ASN A 502 17.16 -1.94 -25.36
CA ASN A 502 17.83 -0.75 -24.80
C ASN A 502 18.17 -0.91 -23.31
N LYS A 503 17.38 -1.69 -22.54
CA LYS A 503 17.70 -2.08 -21.17
C LYS A 503 18.93 -2.99 -21.10
N ASP A 504 19.03 -3.97 -22.00
CA ASP A 504 20.21 -4.84 -22.07
C ASP A 504 21.47 -4.03 -22.39
N ILE A 505 21.40 -3.16 -23.40
CA ILE A 505 22.51 -2.29 -23.79
C ILE A 505 22.92 -1.36 -22.63
N ALA A 506 21.95 -0.78 -21.93
CA ALA A 506 22.23 0.04 -20.75
C ALA A 506 22.95 -0.77 -19.66
N LEU A 507 22.48 -1.96 -19.31
CA LEU A 507 23.13 -2.80 -18.31
C LEU A 507 24.55 -3.23 -18.73
N ILE A 508 24.75 -3.61 -20.00
CA ILE A 508 26.08 -3.91 -20.56
C ILE A 508 27.04 -2.73 -20.32
N ASN A 509 26.58 -1.52 -20.60
CA ASN A 509 27.39 -0.32 -20.41
C ASN A 509 27.71 -0.03 -18.94
N ILE A 510 26.77 -0.32 -18.02
CA ILE A 510 27.04 -0.22 -16.57
C ILE A 510 28.12 -1.21 -16.15
N LEU A 511 28.04 -2.46 -16.61
CA LEU A 511 29.04 -3.49 -16.32
C LEU A 511 30.42 -3.06 -16.84
N ASN A 512 30.48 -2.48 -18.05
CA ASN A 512 31.71 -1.94 -18.62
C ASN A 512 32.31 -0.81 -17.79
N VAL A 513 31.49 0.15 -17.34
CA VAL A 513 31.94 1.25 -16.45
C VAL A 513 32.49 0.70 -15.12
N GLN A 514 31.92 -0.39 -14.62
CA GLN A 514 32.42 -1.09 -13.42
C GLN A 514 33.63 -2.01 -13.71
N LYS A 515 34.21 -1.95 -14.90
CA LYS A 515 35.39 -2.73 -15.33
C LYS A 515 35.18 -4.24 -15.22
N ILE A 516 33.97 -4.71 -15.52
CA ILE A 516 33.67 -6.13 -15.65
C ILE A 516 34.02 -6.57 -17.07
N ASP A 517 34.80 -7.63 -17.21
CA ASP A 517 35.19 -8.16 -18.51
C ASP A 517 33.96 -8.67 -19.28
N LEU A 518 33.73 -8.08 -20.46
CA LEU A 518 32.58 -8.40 -21.31
C LEU A 518 33.03 -9.21 -22.54
N PRO A 519 32.22 -10.20 -22.96
CA PRO A 519 32.45 -10.90 -24.23
C PRO A 519 32.37 -9.97 -25.44
N LYS A 520 33.06 -10.35 -26.53
CA LYS A 520 33.18 -9.55 -27.76
C LYS A 520 31.83 -9.15 -28.36
N SER A 521 30.79 -10.00 -28.30
CA SER A 521 29.48 -9.67 -28.88
C SER A 521 28.78 -8.51 -28.18
N MET A 522 29.15 -8.23 -26.93
CA MET A 522 28.61 -7.12 -26.14
C MET A 522 29.50 -5.87 -26.23
N SER A 523 30.73 -6.01 -26.68
CA SER A 523 31.65 -4.87 -26.87
C SER A 523 31.17 -3.90 -27.95
N ASP A 524 30.45 -4.41 -28.96
CA ASP A 524 29.95 -3.62 -30.09
C ASP A 524 28.87 -2.61 -29.68
N VAL A 525 28.22 -2.80 -28.54
CA VAL A 525 27.16 -1.90 -28.01
C VAL A 525 27.65 -0.98 -26.89
N ILE A 526 28.98 -0.92 -26.66
CA ILE A 526 29.56 -0.02 -25.68
C ILE A 526 29.44 1.43 -26.16
N TYR A 527 28.90 2.26 -25.28
CA TYR A 527 28.71 3.68 -25.46
C TYR A 527 30.05 4.41 -25.26
N ASN A 528 30.70 4.74 -26.37
CA ASN A 528 32.01 5.40 -26.40
C ASN A 528 31.94 6.94 -26.47
N LYS A 529 30.74 7.51 -26.44
CA LYS A 529 30.56 8.97 -26.47
C LYS A 529 30.64 9.55 -25.06
N GLU A 530 30.88 10.86 -24.97
CA GLU A 530 30.85 11.55 -23.69
C GLU A 530 29.46 11.45 -23.03
N ILE A 531 29.47 11.20 -21.72
CA ILE A 531 28.27 11.14 -20.87
C ILE A 531 28.06 12.52 -20.27
N TYR A 532 27.02 13.19 -20.76
CA TYR A 532 26.62 14.52 -20.33
C TYR A 532 25.55 14.45 -19.24
N ILE A 533 25.78 15.16 -18.14
CA ILE A 533 24.80 15.37 -17.06
C ILE A 533 23.97 16.61 -17.45
N PRO A 534 22.62 16.56 -17.33
CA PRO A 534 21.79 17.74 -17.58
C PRO A 534 22.29 18.97 -16.80
N ASN A 535 22.40 20.12 -17.49
CA ASN A 535 22.97 21.35 -16.93
C ASN A 535 22.40 21.74 -15.57
N GLU A 536 21.08 21.61 -15.38
CA GLU A 536 20.44 21.95 -14.10
C GLU A 536 20.94 21.11 -12.94
N ILE A 537 21.23 19.82 -13.17
CA ILE A 537 21.77 18.90 -12.16
C ILE A 537 23.25 19.16 -11.97
N PHE A 538 24.00 19.30 -13.07
CA PHE A 538 25.43 19.58 -13.03
C PHE A 538 25.73 20.85 -12.24
N ASN A 539 24.99 21.94 -12.49
CA ASN A 539 25.13 23.19 -11.77
C ASN A 539 24.86 23.06 -10.26
N SER A 540 23.87 22.24 -9.86
CA SER A 540 23.62 21.96 -8.44
C SER A 540 24.78 21.19 -7.80
N ILE A 541 25.35 20.20 -8.50
CA ILE A 541 26.53 19.45 -8.03
C ILE A 541 27.74 20.37 -7.86
N GLU A 542 28.04 21.22 -8.85
CA GLU A 542 29.17 22.18 -8.80
C GLU A 542 29.02 23.17 -7.64
N LYS A 543 27.79 23.62 -7.38
CA LYS A 543 27.46 24.48 -6.23
C LYS A 543 27.40 23.73 -4.90
N LYS A 544 27.63 22.41 -4.88
CA LYS A 544 27.52 21.52 -3.71
C LYS A 544 26.11 21.47 -3.10
N LEU A 545 25.08 21.78 -3.90
CA LEU A 545 23.66 21.67 -3.55
C LEU A 545 23.19 20.23 -3.84
N ASN A 546 23.69 19.27 -3.05
CA ASN A 546 23.41 17.85 -3.27
C ASN A 546 21.92 17.52 -3.16
N ASP A 547 21.20 18.18 -2.25
CA ASP A 547 19.78 17.93 -2.02
C ASP A 547 18.94 18.32 -3.24
N GLU A 548 19.22 19.50 -3.81
CA GLU A 548 18.66 19.97 -5.07
C GLU A 548 19.01 19.03 -6.25
N ALA A 549 20.26 18.57 -6.32
CA ALA A 549 20.73 17.63 -7.34
C ALA A 549 19.98 16.28 -7.26
N ILE A 550 19.74 15.76 -6.05
CA ILE A 550 18.96 14.52 -5.82
C ILE A 550 17.53 14.71 -6.32
N LEU A 551 16.87 15.81 -5.94
CA LEU A 551 15.49 16.11 -6.34
C LEU A 551 15.34 16.27 -7.86
N LYS A 552 16.25 16.98 -8.52
CA LYS A 552 16.28 17.08 -9.99
C LYS A 552 16.58 15.73 -10.66
N THR A 553 17.37 14.86 -10.01
CA THR A 553 17.62 13.50 -10.51
C THR A 553 16.36 12.64 -10.47
N LEU A 554 15.48 12.80 -9.46
CA LEU A 554 14.17 12.14 -9.45
C LEU A 554 13.32 12.55 -10.67
N LEU A 555 13.29 13.84 -11.00
CA LEU A 555 12.61 14.31 -12.23
C LEU A 555 13.21 13.68 -13.49
N PHE A 556 14.54 13.62 -13.55
CA PHE A 556 15.24 13.01 -14.69
C PHE A 556 14.95 11.49 -14.82
N ILE A 557 14.86 10.77 -13.70
CA ILE A 557 14.44 9.36 -13.68
C ILE A 557 13.00 9.22 -14.19
N ALA A 558 12.10 10.13 -13.80
CA ALA A 558 10.70 10.12 -14.24
C ALA A 558 10.61 10.20 -15.78
N ASP A 559 11.48 10.97 -16.42
CA ASP A 559 11.51 11.19 -17.88
C ASP A 559 12.22 10.12 -18.70
N LEU A 560 12.88 9.13 -18.06
CA LEU A 560 13.51 8.02 -18.78
C LEU A 560 12.49 7.29 -19.68
N ASP A 561 12.89 6.97 -20.90
CA ASP A 561 12.03 6.25 -21.84
C ASP A 561 12.87 5.24 -22.60
N GLN A 562 12.59 3.96 -22.35
CA GLN A 562 13.32 2.84 -22.95
C GLN A 562 13.18 2.78 -24.48
N THR A 563 12.22 3.48 -25.07
CA THR A 563 12.03 3.53 -26.53
C THR A 563 12.96 4.54 -27.20
N LYS A 564 13.54 5.49 -26.46
CA LYS A 564 14.39 6.54 -27.01
C LYS A 564 15.84 6.10 -27.14
N ASN A 565 16.52 6.59 -28.18
CA ASN A 565 17.92 6.28 -28.47
C ASN A 565 18.91 6.80 -27.40
N ASN A 566 18.52 7.80 -26.61
CA ASN A 566 19.33 8.35 -25.53
C ASN A 566 19.19 7.59 -24.20
N TYR A 567 18.35 6.56 -24.12
CA TYR A 567 18.09 5.82 -22.88
C TYR A 567 19.39 5.37 -22.18
N THR A 568 20.29 4.69 -22.90
CA THR A 568 21.58 4.25 -22.35
C THR A 568 22.42 5.40 -21.81
N ARG A 569 22.51 6.52 -22.55
CA ARG A 569 23.24 7.71 -22.11
C ARG A 569 22.64 8.26 -20.81
N ASP A 570 21.31 8.34 -20.73
CA ASP A 570 20.61 8.93 -19.60
C ASP A 570 20.75 8.07 -18.34
N ILE A 571 20.70 6.74 -18.47
CA ILE A 571 21.03 5.80 -17.40
C ILE A 571 22.46 6.03 -16.89
N LEU A 572 23.43 6.12 -17.80
CA LEU A 572 24.83 6.36 -17.44
C LEU A 572 25.02 7.73 -16.79
N ALA A 573 24.27 8.75 -17.23
CA ALA A 573 24.28 10.07 -16.62
C ALA A 573 23.73 10.03 -15.19
N ILE A 574 22.63 9.31 -14.93
CA ILE A 574 22.07 9.12 -13.57
C ILE A 574 23.07 8.42 -12.65
N ILE A 575 23.75 7.38 -13.16
CA ILE A 575 24.79 6.68 -12.40
C ILE A 575 25.95 7.62 -12.07
N LYS A 576 26.42 8.39 -13.06
CA LYS A 576 27.48 9.38 -12.88
C LYS A 576 27.09 10.48 -11.89
N ILE A 577 25.82 10.92 -11.91
CA ILE A 577 25.29 11.84 -10.91
C ILE A 577 25.44 11.24 -9.52
N PHE A 578 24.91 10.03 -9.28
CA PHE A 578 25.01 9.38 -7.97
C PHE A 578 26.45 9.13 -7.52
N ASP A 579 27.36 8.83 -8.45
CA ASP A 579 28.79 8.69 -8.16
C ASP A 579 29.41 10.02 -7.71
N ASN A 580 29.11 11.13 -8.42
CA ASN A 580 29.62 12.46 -8.08
C ASN A 580 29.20 12.91 -6.67
N ILE A 581 27.95 12.65 -6.30
CA ILE A 581 27.41 12.96 -4.97
C ILE A 581 27.61 11.83 -3.94
N LYS A 582 28.34 10.77 -4.31
CA LYS A 582 28.71 9.62 -3.45
C LYS A 582 27.52 8.82 -2.87
N LEU A 583 26.38 8.75 -3.55
CA LEU A 583 25.15 8.07 -3.12
C LEU A 583 25.03 6.64 -3.66
N ASP A 584 25.95 5.76 -3.25
CA ASP A 584 25.99 4.35 -3.69
C ASP A 584 24.69 3.58 -3.40
N SER A 585 24.02 3.90 -2.29
CA SER A 585 22.75 3.26 -1.87
C SER A 585 21.62 3.58 -2.85
N LEU A 586 21.49 4.85 -3.26
CA LEU A 586 20.50 5.27 -4.26
C LEU A 586 20.83 4.73 -5.65
N LYS A 587 22.11 4.73 -6.04
CA LYS A 587 22.58 4.11 -7.29
C LYS A 587 22.20 2.63 -7.36
N THR A 588 22.44 1.88 -6.30
CA THR A 588 22.11 0.46 -6.23
C THR A 588 20.59 0.25 -6.28
N THR A 589 19.83 1.06 -5.56
CA THR A 589 18.36 1.04 -5.58
C THR A 589 17.82 1.31 -6.98
N PHE A 590 18.34 2.33 -7.66
CA PHE A 590 17.99 2.70 -9.03
C PHE A 590 18.26 1.56 -10.01
N ILE A 591 19.47 0.99 -10.02
CA ILE A 591 19.85 -0.11 -10.92
C ILE A 591 18.92 -1.33 -10.70
N ASN A 592 18.73 -1.74 -9.44
CA ASN A 592 17.92 -2.94 -9.15
C ASN A 592 16.46 -2.80 -9.61
N SER A 593 15.90 -1.59 -9.50
CA SER A 593 14.51 -1.30 -9.84
C SER A 593 14.29 -0.96 -11.32
N GLU A 594 15.22 -0.25 -11.98
CA GLU A 594 15.10 0.09 -13.40
C GLU A 594 15.21 -1.15 -14.29
N PHE A 595 16.03 -2.10 -13.87
CA PHE A 595 16.23 -3.36 -14.57
C PHE A 595 15.39 -4.51 -14.00
N SER A 596 14.32 -4.23 -13.23
CA SER A 596 13.31 -5.24 -12.90
C SER A 596 12.50 -5.60 -14.15
N LEU A 597 11.87 -6.78 -14.13
CA LEU A 597 10.81 -7.12 -15.08
C LEU A 597 9.67 -6.11 -15.01
#